data_AF-A0A6P0KCA6-F1
#
_entry.id   AF-A0A6P0KCA6-F1
#
_cell.length_a   1.000
_cell.length_b   1.000
_cell.length_c   1.000
_cell.angle_alpha   90.00
_cell.angle_beta   90.00
_cell.angle_gamma   90.00
#
_symmetry.space_group_name_H-M   'P 1'
#
loop_
_entity.id
_entity.type
_entity.pdbx_description
1 polymer ?
#
loop_
_entity_poly.entity_id
_entity_poly.type
_entity_poly.pdbx_seq_one_letter_code
_entity_poly.pdbx_strand_id
1 'polypeptide(L)'
;MLVRWNFKLKPNNSEIATLERWLVRLRKHRNYALRERKEGFDNNNKDAEEPVSYAWGSFCDVGTRVEYGSCSPLTCPVLKHGVIPSDLHLTLKKSKGKVSWDNASGIQMKRTTQLRRQTESFAEIDSDVLQRNIAKLDCAFSNFWKHGRGFPKFLKGLDSFEYKPGRVKIKEVRSD
;
A
#
# COMPACT_ATOMS: atom_id res chain seq x y z
N MET A 1 4.63 15.54 24.57
CA MET A 1 5.82 15.59 23.69
C MET A 1 6.30 14.15 23.50
N LEU A 2 6.08 13.54 22.33
CA LEU A 2 6.53 12.16 22.06
C LEU A 2 8.05 12.18 21.88
N VAL A 3 8.79 11.65 22.86
CA VAL A 3 10.23 11.45 22.78
C VAL A 3 10.49 10.37 21.74
N ARG A 4 10.83 10.77 20.51
CA ARG A 4 11.32 9.86 19.48
C ARG A 4 12.79 9.58 19.78
N TRP A 5 13.06 8.45 20.42
CA TRP A 5 14.41 7.93 20.60
C TRP A 5 15.03 7.66 19.22
N ASN A 6 15.96 8.51 18.79
CA ASN A 6 16.76 8.29 17.60
C ASN A 6 17.93 7.38 17.99
N PHE A 7 17.73 6.06 17.90
CA PHE A 7 18.84 5.13 18.00
C PHE A 7 19.72 5.31 16.77
N LYS A 8 20.85 6.01 16.92
CA LYS A 8 21.90 6.01 15.91
C LYS A 8 22.59 4.64 15.97
N LEU A 9 22.16 3.72 15.13
CA LEU A 9 22.93 2.50 14.87
C LEU A 9 24.32 2.92 14.39
N LYS A 10 25.36 2.21 14.83
CA LYS A 10 26.70 2.23 14.20
C LYS A 10 26.88 0.92 13.43
N PRO A 11 26.19 0.75 12.28
CA PRO A 11 26.25 -0.49 11.52
C PRO A 11 27.64 -0.69 10.91
N ASN A 12 28.02 -1.95 10.70
CA ASN A 12 29.17 -2.30 9.88
C ASN A 12 28.86 -2.11 8.37
N ASN A 13 29.86 -2.24 7.50
CA ASN A 13 29.68 -2.00 6.06
C ASN A 13 28.65 -2.94 5.40
N SER A 14 28.53 -4.19 5.86
CA SER A 14 27.59 -5.17 5.28
C SER A 14 26.14 -4.88 5.74
N GLU A 15 25.97 -4.43 6.98
CA GLU A 15 24.71 -3.95 7.52
C GLU A 15 24.26 -2.67 6.78
N ILE A 16 25.17 -1.71 6.54
CA ILE A 16 24.87 -0.50 5.77
C ILE A 16 24.33 -0.87 4.38
N ALA A 17 25.04 -1.73 3.65
CA ALA A 17 24.61 -2.18 2.33
C ALA A 17 23.22 -2.84 2.38
N THR A 18 22.91 -3.58 3.44
CA THR A 18 21.59 -4.19 3.65
C THR A 18 20.50 -3.15 3.88
N LEU A 19 20.78 -2.14 4.71
CA LEU A 19 19.86 -1.05 4.98
C LEU A 19 19.59 -0.18 3.75
N GLU A 20 20.60 0.09 2.93
CA GLU A 20 20.45 0.81 1.67
C GLU A 20 19.58 0.03 0.68
N ARG A 21 19.76 -1.30 0.57
CA ARG A 21 18.88 -2.16 -0.23
C ARG A 21 17.43 -2.08 0.26
N TRP A 22 17.22 -2.07 1.58
CA TRP A 22 15.89 -1.92 2.16
C TRP A 22 15.26 -0.57 1.80
N LEU A 23 16.01 0.54 1.88
CA LEU A 23 15.51 1.87 1.50
C LEU A 23 15.01 1.90 0.05
N VAL A 24 15.78 1.33 -0.88
CA VAL A 24 15.39 1.22 -2.29
C VAL A 24 14.11 0.41 -2.46
N ARG A 25 14.00 -0.74 -1.77
CA ARG A 25 12.81 -1.58 -1.83
C ARG A 25 11.59 -0.93 -1.18
N LEU A 26 11.76 -0.26 -0.03
CA LEU A 26 10.70 0.47 0.65
C LEU A 26 10.16 1.62 -0.20
N ARG A 27 11.04 2.33 -0.92
CA ARG A 27 10.63 3.34 -1.91
C ARG A 27 9.76 2.72 -3.00
N LYS A 28 10.22 1.63 -3.63
CA LYS A 28 9.46 0.92 -4.67
C LYS A 28 8.11 0.44 -4.15
N HIS A 29 8.10 -0.18 -2.97
CA HIS A 29 6.90 -0.65 -2.30
C HIS A 29 5.89 0.46 -2.05
N ARG A 30 6.33 1.61 -1.51
CA ARG A 30 5.44 2.75 -1.24
C ARG A 30 4.92 3.41 -2.52
N ASN A 31 5.76 3.52 -3.55
CA ASN A 31 5.34 4.04 -4.84
C ASN A 31 4.34 3.12 -5.54
N TYR A 32 4.55 1.80 -5.46
CA TYR A 32 3.58 0.82 -5.96
C TYR A 32 2.23 0.97 -5.24
N ALA A 33 2.24 1.01 -3.91
CA ALA A 33 1.02 1.19 -3.12
C ALA A 33 0.33 2.54 -3.39
N LEU A 34 1.10 3.60 -3.65
CA LEU A 34 0.56 4.90 -4.06
C LEU A 34 -0.07 4.82 -5.45
N ARG A 35 0.56 4.13 -6.41
CA ARG A 35 0.03 3.95 -7.76
C ARG A 35 -1.34 3.27 -7.72
N GLU A 36 -1.47 2.16 -6.98
CA GLU A 36 -2.76 1.46 -6.86
C GLU A 36 -3.85 2.39 -6.35
N ARG A 37 -3.56 3.15 -5.27
CA ARG A 37 -4.51 4.10 -4.70
C ARG A 37 -4.83 5.27 -5.64
N LYS A 38 -3.84 5.71 -6.42
CA LYS A 38 -4.02 6.76 -7.42
C LYS A 38 -4.93 6.28 -8.54
N GLU A 39 -4.70 5.08 -9.06
CA GLU A 39 -5.53 4.46 -10.08
C GLU A 39 -6.97 4.31 -9.59
N GLY A 40 -7.17 3.81 -8.37
CA GLY A 40 -8.51 3.74 -7.79
C GLY A 40 -9.16 5.11 -7.52
N PHE A 41 -8.37 6.17 -7.28
CA PHE A 41 -8.88 7.52 -7.13
C PHE A 41 -9.25 8.16 -8.48
N ASP A 42 -8.38 8.04 -9.48
CA ASP A 42 -8.62 8.59 -10.82
C ASP A 42 -9.80 7.86 -11.50
N ASN A 43 -9.93 6.55 -11.32
CA ASN A 43 -11.03 5.75 -11.86
C ASN A 43 -12.36 5.90 -11.10
N ASN A 44 -12.39 6.63 -9.97
CA ASN A 44 -13.62 6.88 -9.21
C ASN A 44 -14.33 8.17 -9.66
N ASN A 45 -14.42 8.37 -10.99
CA ASN A 45 -15.17 9.48 -11.61
C ASN A 45 -14.77 10.88 -11.11
N LYS A 46 -13.46 11.09 -10.94
CA LYS A 46 -12.90 12.34 -10.38
C LYS A 46 -13.27 13.60 -11.18
N ASP A 47 -13.43 13.47 -12.49
CA ASP A 47 -13.71 14.57 -13.41
C ASP A 47 -15.19 14.58 -13.85
N ALA A 48 -16.07 13.86 -13.14
CA ALA A 48 -17.49 13.92 -13.42
C ALA A 48 -18.07 15.27 -12.99
N GLU A 49 -18.52 16.06 -13.97
CA GLU A 49 -19.19 17.35 -13.76
C GLU A 49 -20.56 17.18 -13.06
N GLU A 50 -21.20 16.02 -13.25
CA GLU A 50 -22.46 15.66 -12.60
C GLU A 50 -22.25 14.54 -11.56
N PRO A 51 -23.11 14.46 -10.53
CA PRO A 51 -23.10 13.34 -9.59
C PRO A 51 -23.26 12.01 -10.36
N VAL A 52 -22.24 11.16 -10.31
CA VAL A 52 -22.35 9.84 -10.95
C VAL A 52 -23.33 8.97 -10.18
N SER A 53 -24.57 8.94 -10.65
CA SER A 53 -25.54 7.92 -10.30
C SER A 53 -25.16 6.67 -11.05
N TYR A 54 -24.59 5.70 -10.33
CA TYR A 54 -24.34 4.39 -10.89
C TYR A 54 -25.67 3.67 -11.09
N ALA A 55 -26.28 3.86 -12.26
CA ALA A 55 -27.41 3.05 -12.68
C ALA A 55 -26.96 1.60 -12.85
N TRP A 56 -27.85 0.66 -12.51
CA TRP A 56 -27.61 -0.77 -12.67
C TRP A 56 -27.12 -1.10 -14.09
N GLY A 57 -25.91 -1.66 -14.22
CA GLY A 57 -25.45 -2.33 -15.44
C GLY A 57 -24.78 -1.49 -16.54
N SER A 58 -24.03 -0.43 -16.24
CA SER A 58 -23.36 0.37 -17.29
C SER A 58 -21.82 0.17 -17.34
N PHE A 59 -21.40 -0.85 -18.11
CA PHE A 59 -20.14 -1.12 -18.86
C PHE A 59 -18.74 -0.66 -18.37
N CYS A 60 -17.72 -1.51 -18.59
CA CYS A 60 -16.31 -1.31 -18.14
C CYS A 60 -15.24 -1.08 -19.23
N ASP A 61 -15.59 -1.01 -20.52
CA ASP A 61 -14.63 -0.63 -21.59
C ASP A 61 -15.35 0.20 -22.67
N VAL A 62 -14.94 1.46 -22.85
CA VAL A 62 -15.56 2.42 -23.77
C VAL A 62 -15.05 2.31 -25.22
N GLY A 63 -13.94 1.62 -25.47
CA GLY A 63 -13.37 1.46 -26.82
C GLY A 63 -13.92 0.23 -27.55
N THR A 64 -14.05 -0.89 -26.84
CA THR A 64 -14.47 -2.17 -27.43
C THR A 64 -15.96 -2.48 -27.21
N ARG A 65 -16.61 -1.84 -26.22
CA ARG A 65 -17.97 -2.14 -25.76
C ARG A 65 -18.17 -3.62 -25.35
N VAL A 66 -17.09 -4.36 -25.11
CA VAL A 66 -17.14 -5.76 -24.69
C VAL A 66 -17.21 -5.84 -23.16
N GLU A 67 -18.14 -6.64 -22.65
CA GLU A 67 -18.24 -6.97 -21.22
C GLU A 67 -17.17 -7.99 -20.82
N TYR A 68 -16.01 -7.52 -20.36
CA TYR A 68 -15.05 -8.38 -19.68
C TYR A 68 -15.47 -8.60 -18.22
N GLY A 69 -16.43 -9.51 -18.02
CA GLY A 69 -16.90 -9.89 -16.69
C GLY A 69 -17.84 -8.86 -16.08
N SER A 70 -19.04 -9.32 -15.73
CA SER A 70 -20.16 -8.54 -15.19
C SER A 70 -19.76 -7.64 -14.01
N CYS A 71 -19.52 -6.37 -14.31
CA CYS A 71 -19.25 -5.31 -13.35
C CYS A 71 -20.44 -4.34 -13.28
N SER A 72 -21.57 -4.81 -12.75
CA SER A 72 -22.66 -3.96 -12.29
C SER A 72 -22.20 -3.09 -11.10
N PRO A 73 -22.84 -1.99 -10.74
CA PRO A 73 -22.51 -1.27 -9.49
C PRO A 73 -22.68 -2.11 -8.21
N LEU A 74 -23.34 -3.27 -8.30
CA LEU A 74 -23.43 -4.29 -7.25
C LEU A 74 -22.39 -5.42 -7.37
N THR A 75 -21.62 -5.51 -8.47
CA THR A 75 -20.64 -6.59 -8.73
C THR A 75 -19.25 -6.10 -9.14
N CYS A 76 -19.12 -4.90 -9.70
CA CYS A 76 -17.90 -4.13 -9.69
C CYS A 76 -17.85 -3.42 -8.35
N PRO A 77 -16.88 -3.73 -7.49
CA PRO A 77 -16.80 -3.03 -6.25
C PRO A 77 -16.43 -1.58 -6.59
N VAL A 78 -17.40 -0.67 -6.47
CA VAL A 78 -17.15 0.77 -6.26
C VAL A 78 -16.38 0.83 -4.95
N LEU A 79 -15.08 0.52 -5.02
CA LEU A 79 -14.26 0.39 -3.83
C LEU A 79 -14.05 1.80 -3.34
N LYS A 80 -14.77 2.14 -2.27
CA LYS A 80 -14.47 3.27 -1.37
C LYS A 80 -12.98 3.34 -0.96
N HIS A 81 -12.22 2.28 -1.21
CA HIS A 81 -10.85 2.05 -0.77
C HIS A 81 -9.79 2.24 -1.87
N GLY A 82 -10.17 2.41 -3.14
CA GLY A 82 -9.24 2.76 -4.22
C GLY A 82 -8.12 1.75 -4.52
N VAL A 83 -8.22 0.48 -4.09
CA VAL A 83 -7.22 -0.57 -4.37
C VAL A 83 -7.94 -1.85 -4.77
N ILE A 84 -7.73 -2.33 -6.00
CA ILE A 84 -8.29 -3.59 -6.51
C ILE A 84 -7.15 -4.60 -6.67
N PRO A 85 -7.00 -5.57 -5.76
CA PRO A 85 -6.05 -6.66 -5.93
C PRO A 85 -6.59 -7.69 -6.94
N SER A 86 -5.69 -8.42 -7.61
CA SER A 86 -6.07 -9.54 -8.49
C SER A 86 -6.84 -10.65 -7.76
N ASP A 87 -6.54 -10.86 -6.47
CA ASP A 87 -7.25 -11.79 -5.60
C ASP A 87 -8.23 -11.02 -4.71
N LEU A 88 -9.53 -11.13 -5.02
CA LEU A 88 -10.59 -10.46 -4.27
C LEU A 88 -10.66 -10.92 -2.81
N HIS A 89 -10.16 -12.10 -2.42
CA HIS A 89 -10.17 -12.52 -1.02
C HIS A 89 -9.32 -11.59 -0.12
N LEU A 90 -8.33 -10.89 -0.69
CA LEU A 90 -7.53 -9.90 0.02
C LEU A 90 -8.34 -8.68 0.44
N THR A 91 -9.44 -8.39 -0.26
CA THR A 91 -10.31 -7.25 0.03
C THR A 91 -11.21 -7.47 1.24
N LEU A 92 -11.35 -8.70 1.73
CA LEU A 92 -12.25 -9.04 2.83
C LEU A 92 -11.50 -9.08 4.16
N LYS A 93 -12.04 -8.45 5.21
CA LYS A 93 -11.60 -8.60 6.59
C LYS A 93 -12.68 -9.30 7.41
N LYS A 94 -12.25 -10.23 8.26
CA LYS A 94 -13.10 -10.95 9.22
C LYS A 94 -12.79 -10.45 10.62
N SER A 95 -13.80 -9.99 11.35
CA SER A 95 -13.65 -9.56 12.74
C SER A 95 -14.90 -9.92 13.52
N LYS A 96 -14.75 -10.61 14.66
CA LYS A 96 -15.86 -11.03 15.54
C LYS A 96 -17.01 -11.71 14.77
N GLY A 97 -16.70 -12.65 13.88
CA GLY A 97 -17.69 -13.37 13.07
C GLY A 97 -18.30 -12.58 11.91
N LYS A 98 -18.02 -11.27 11.78
CA LYS A 98 -18.52 -10.43 10.67
C LYS A 98 -17.48 -10.31 9.55
N VAL A 99 -17.92 -10.53 8.32
CA VAL A 99 -17.16 -10.23 7.10
C VAL A 99 -17.46 -8.82 6.65
N SER A 100 -16.43 -8.05 6.31
CA SER A 100 -16.58 -6.69 5.78
C SER A 100 -15.46 -6.38 4.79
N TRP A 101 -15.64 -5.35 3.97
CA TRP A 101 -14.58 -4.82 3.12
C TRP A 101 -13.46 -4.20 3.97
N ASP A 102 -12.23 -4.50 3.58
CA ASP A 102 -11.04 -3.93 4.16
C ASP A 102 -10.67 -2.61 3.50
N ASN A 103 -9.89 -1.77 4.19
CA ASN A 103 -9.43 -0.52 3.63
C ASN A 103 -8.17 -0.71 2.77
N ALA A 104 -7.78 0.32 2.01
CA ALA A 104 -6.61 0.32 1.13
C ALA A 104 -5.35 -0.24 1.81
N SER A 105 -5.11 0.21 3.03
CA SER A 105 -3.97 -0.19 3.86
C SER A 105 -4.04 -1.68 4.19
N GLY A 106 -5.18 -2.16 4.72
CA GLY A 106 -5.42 -3.57 5.04
C GLY A 106 -5.18 -4.50 3.85
N ILE A 107 -5.69 -4.14 2.68
CA ILE A 107 -5.49 -4.88 1.43
C ILE A 107 -4.00 -4.94 1.08
N GLN A 108 -3.33 -3.79 1.06
CA GLN A 108 -1.92 -3.69 0.73
C GLN A 108 -1.02 -4.42 1.72
N MET A 109 -1.35 -4.41 3.02
CA MET A 109 -0.64 -5.20 4.02
C MET A 109 -0.77 -6.70 3.78
N LYS A 110 -1.97 -7.21 3.44
CA LYS A 110 -2.14 -8.65 3.14
C LYS A 110 -1.34 -9.03 1.89
N ARG A 111 -1.36 -8.19 0.85
CA ARG A 111 -0.53 -8.38 -0.34
C ARG A 111 0.95 -8.36 -0.01
N THR A 112 1.38 -7.46 0.87
CA THR A 112 2.76 -7.41 1.39
C THR A 112 3.13 -8.72 2.10
N THR A 113 2.22 -9.27 2.91
CA THR A 113 2.44 -10.57 3.55
C THR A 113 2.60 -11.70 2.54
N GLN A 114 1.83 -11.72 1.45
CA GLN A 114 2.03 -12.67 0.35
C GLN A 114 3.41 -12.48 -0.32
N LEU A 115 3.78 -11.25 -0.64
CA LEU A 115 5.06 -10.93 -1.28
C LEU A 115 6.27 -11.38 -0.44
N ARG A 116 6.19 -11.24 0.89
CA ARG A 116 7.21 -11.75 1.81
C ARG A 116 7.37 -13.27 1.77
N ARG A 117 6.31 -14.01 1.46
CA ARG A 117 6.37 -15.48 1.33
C ARG A 117 6.91 -15.91 -0.02
N GLN A 118 6.66 -15.10 -1.05
CA GLN A 118 7.00 -15.41 -2.44
C GLN A 118 8.40 -14.94 -2.84
N THR A 119 8.92 -13.91 -2.16
CA THR A 119 10.18 -13.27 -2.56
C THR A 119 11.08 -13.06 -1.35
N GLU A 120 12.28 -13.64 -1.40
CA GLU A 120 13.31 -13.51 -0.36
C GLU A 120 13.63 -12.04 -0.06
N SER A 121 13.62 -11.25 -1.12
CA SER A 121 13.84 -9.82 -1.11
C SER A 121 12.83 -9.01 -0.27
N PHE A 122 11.59 -9.48 -0.12
CA PHE A 122 10.63 -8.87 0.79
C PHE A 122 10.66 -9.56 2.16
N ALA A 123 11.04 -10.84 2.19
CA ALA A 123 11.23 -11.61 3.40
C ALA A 123 12.34 -11.04 4.29
N GLU A 124 13.43 -10.53 3.69
CA GLU A 124 14.58 -9.94 4.39
C GLU A 124 14.17 -8.73 5.23
N ILE A 125 13.24 -7.90 4.74
CA ILE A 125 12.80 -6.68 5.43
C ILE A 125 11.98 -7.08 6.65
N ASP A 126 12.11 -6.39 7.77
CA ASP A 126 11.24 -6.66 8.91
C ASP A 126 9.77 -6.25 8.62
N SER A 127 8.85 -7.04 9.17
CA SER A 127 7.40 -6.82 8.96
C SER A 127 6.91 -5.47 9.50
N ASP A 128 7.48 -4.98 10.60
CA ASP A 128 7.14 -3.67 11.19
C ASP A 128 7.54 -2.53 10.26
N VAL A 129 8.70 -2.65 9.61
CA VAL A 129 9.22 -1.64 8.67
C VAL A 129 8.28 -1.50 7.47
N LEU A 130 7.84 -2.61 6.89
CA LEU A 130 6.89 -2.60 5.77
C LEU A 130 5.52 -2.03 6.19
N GLN A 131 5.00 -2.43 7.36
CA GLN A 131 3.75 -1.90 7.90
C GLN A 131 3.82 -0.39 8.14
N ARG A 132 4.90 0.10 8.75
CA ARG A 132 5.12 1.53 8.98
C ARG A 132 5.27 2.30 7.67
N ASN A 133 5.84 1.70 6.64
CA ASN A 133 5.97 2.32 5.34
C ASN A 133 4.58 2.57 4.69
N ILE A 134 3.64 1.62 4.81
CA ILE A 134 2.23 1.83 4.42
C ILE A 134 1.55 2.85 5.34
N ALA A 135 1.78 2.81 6.66
CA ALA A 135 1.20 3.79 7.59
C ALA A 135 1.63 5.24 7.27
N LYS A 136 2.87 5.45 6.79
CA LYS A 136 3.32 6.76 6.30
C LYS A 136 2.54 7.22 5.05
N LEU A 137 2.14 6.28 4.18
CA LEU A 137 1.26 6.57 3.06
C LEU A 137 -0.17 6.91 3.53
N ASP A 138 -0.70 6.17 4.51
CA ASP A 138 -2.01 6.47 5.12
C ASP A 138 -2.06 7.85 5.76
N CYS A 139 -0.98 8.25 6.43
CA CYS A 139 -0.85 9.60 6.98
C CYS A 139 -0.87 10.67 5.87
N ALA A 140 -0.17 10.42 4.75
CA ALA A 140 -0.18 11.33 3.60
C ALA A 140 -1.60 11.47 3.00
N PHE A 141 -2.32 10.37 2.84
CA PHE A 141 -3.72 10.40 2.39
C PHE A 141 -4.65 11.05 3.42
N SER A 142 -4.44 10.81 4.71
CA SER A 142 -5.22 11.47 5.76
C SER A 142 -5.04 12.99 5.72
N ASN A 143 -3.81 13.47 5.46
CA ASN A 143 -3.53 14.88 5.29
C ASN A 143 -4.14 15.47 4.01
N PHE A 144 -4.16 14.69 2.91
CA PHE A 144 -4.86 15.06 1.69
C PHE A 144 -6.36 15.25 1.95
N TRP A 145 -7.02 14.24 2.53
CA TRP A 145 -8.47 14.25 2.74
C TRP A 145 -8.96 15.21 3.84
N LYS A 146 -8.28 15.26 4.99
CA LYS A 146 -8.77 16.02 6.16
C LYS A 146 -8.24 17.44 6.23
N HIS A 147 -7.06 17.69 5.66
CA HIS A 147 -6.33 18.94 5.83
C HIS A 147 -6.11 19.67 4.50
N GLY A 148 -6.74 19.21 3.41
CA GLY A 148 -6.66 19.86 2.10
C GLY A 148 -5.24 19.95 1.53
N ARG A 149 -4.30 19.12 2.01
CA ARG A 149 -2.95 19.08 1.42
C ARG A 149 -3.03 18.53 0.00
N GLY A 150 -2.01 18.78 -0.82
CA GLY A 150 -1.93 18.19 -2.16
C GLY A 150 -1.88 16.66 -2.15
N PHE A 151 -2.27 16.05 -3.27
CA PHE A 151 -2.26 14.60 -3.45
C PHE A 151 -0.86 14.01 -3.14
N PRO A 152 -0.76 12.83 -2.48
CA PRO A 152 0.53 12.23 -2.16
C PRO A 152 1.40 12.02 -3.40
N LYS A 153 2.68 12.42 -3.31
CA LYS A 153 3.63 12.36 -4.44
C LYS A 153 4.44 11.07 -4.42
N PHE A 154 4.83 10.60 -5.60
CA PHE A 154 5.80 9.52 -5.75
C PHE A 154 7.16 9.92 -5.19
N LEU A 155 7.80 8.99 -4.49
CA LEU A 155 9.10 9.18 -3.88
C LEU A 155 10.21 8.96 -4.90
N LYS A 156 11.12 9.95 -5.02
CA LYS A 156 12.36 9.82 -5.82
C LYS A 156 13.41 8.99 -5.08
N GLY A 157 13.58 9.24 -3.78
CA GLY A 157 14.44 8.52 -2.84
C GLY A 157 13.72 8.29 -1.51
N LEU A 158 14.31 7.44 -0.67
CA LEU A 158 13.90 7.28 0.73
C LEU A 158 15.17 7.27 1.57
N ASP A 159 15.28 8.21 2.51
CA ASP A 159 16.52 8.42 3.28
C ASP A 159 16.45 7.77 4.67
N SER A 160 15.25 7.39 5.11
CA SER A 160 15.04 6.78 6.42
C SER A 160 13.80 5.90 6.46
N PHE A 161 13.83 4.92 7.37
CA PHE A 161 12.66 4.13 7.75
C PHE A 161 12.57 4.04 9.28
N GLU A 162 11.36 3.75 9.77
CA GLU A 162 11.10 3.63 11.21
C GLU A 162 10.80 2.17 11.54
N TYR A 163 11.18 1.75 12.74
CA TYR A 163 10.90 0.42 13.27
C TYR A 163 10.80 0.44 14.79
N LYS A 164 10.16 -0.58 15.37
CA LYS A 164 10.11 -0.76 16.83
C LYS A 164 11.50 -1.15 17.37
N PRO A 165 12.00 -0.49 18.42
CA PRO A 165 13.24 -0.89 19.09
C PRO A 165 13.22 -2.37 19.51
N GLY A 166 14.36 -3.06 19.40
CA GLY A 166 14.50 -4.47 19.78
C GLY A 166 13.84 -5.50 18.86
N ARG A 167 13.10 -5.07 17.83
CA ARG A 167 12.42 -5.98 16.89
C ARG A 167 13.27 -6.33 15.67
N VAL A 168 13.91 -5.33 15.07
CA VAL A 168 14.70 -5.51 13.85
C VAL A 168 16.06 -6.09 14.22
N LYS A 169 16.38 -7.26 13.64
CA LYS A 169 17.69 -7.89 13.72
C LYS A 169 18.24 -7.99 12.30
N ILE A 170 19.27 -7.21 12.00
CA ILE A 170 19.97 -7.30 10.71
C ILE A 170 20.92 -8.48 10.84
N LYS A 171 20.65 -9.56 10.11
CA LYS A 171 21.59 -10.69 10.04
C LYS A 171 22.65 -10.36 9.01
N GLU A 172 23.91 -10.62 9.32
CA GLU A 172 24.96 -10.56 8.31
C GLU A 172 24.63 -11.56 7.20
N VAL A 173 24.68 -11.09 5.95
CA VAL A 173 24.72 -12.00 4.81
C VAL A 173 26.08 -12.65 4.89
N ARG A 174 26.13 -13.92 5.33
CA ARG A 174 27.32 -14.74 5.15
C ARG A 174 27.53 -14.85 3.64
N SER A 175 28.64 -14.30 3.16
CA SER A 175 29.14 -14.59 1.83
C SER A 175 29.56 -16.07 1.85
N ASP A 176 28.74 -16.93 1.28
CA ASP A 176 29.15 -18.30 0.94
C ASP A 176 30.08 -18.27 -0.28
#